data_AF-A0A0C9UBZ3-F1
#
_entry.id   AF-A0A0C9UBZ3-F1
#
_cell.length_a   1.000
_cell.length_b   1.000
_cell.length_c   1.000
_cell.angle_alpha   90.00
_cell.angle_beta   90.00
_cell.angle_gamma   90.00
#
_symmetry.space_group_name_H-M   'P 1'
#
loop_
_entity.id
_entity.type
_entity.pdbx_description
1 polymer ?
#
loop_
_entity_poly.entity_id
_entity_poly.type
_entity_poly.pdbx_seq_one_letter_code
_entity_poly.pdbx_strand_id
1 'polypeptide(L)'
;DSYHSHPLKNAHPILVISMLGALLLNLLERLHRRYSNFVLRIHQLLLSLAFTSSYTVSLDQLQAELLKHHPIDIRTAREKFHLEGNIIIHAACPRCSYVYPAPFPK
;
A
#
# COMPACT_ATOMS: atom_id res chain seq x y z
N ASP A 1 -26.12 3.62 33.74
CA ASP A 1 -25.07 2.77 33.13
C ASP A 1 -25.35 2.42 31.68
N SER A 2 -25.17 3.36 30.75
CA SER A 2 -25.36 3.13 29.30
C SER A 2 -24.24 3.81 28.51
N TYR A 3 -23.02 3.27 28.58
CA TYR A 3 -21.86 3.91 27.96
C TYR A 3 -21.03 3.04 27.01
N HIS A 4 -21.31 1.74 26.83
CA HIS A 4 -20.43 0.86 26.04
C HIS A 4 -21.10 -0.17 25.11
N SER A 5 -22.25 0.15 24.52
CA SER A 5 -22.79 -0.59 23.37
C SER A 5 -22.33 0.06 22.06
N HIS A 6 -21.02 0.12 21.82
CA HIS A 6 -20.53 0.57 20.51
C HIS A 6 -20.94 -0.46 19.45
N PRO A 7 -21.64 -0.08 18.36
CA PRO A 7 -22.19 -1.02 17.38
C PRO A 7 -21.11 -1.86 16.67
N LEU A 8 -19.86 -1.41 16.70
CA LEU A 8 -18.70 -2.11 16.16
C LEU A 8 -18.12 -3.18 17.10
N LYS A 9 -18.55 -3.24 18.37
CA LYS A 9 -18.04 -4.20 19.36
C LYS A 9 -18.33 -5.66 19.00
N ASN A 10 -19.44 -5.88 18.28
CA ASN A 10 -19.86 -7.20 17.79
C ASN A 10 -19.65 -7.37 16.28
N ALA A 11 -19.05 -6.39 15.60
CA ALA A 11 -18.83 -6.46 14.17
C ALA A 11 -17.65 -7.38 13.84
N HIS A 12 -17.74 -8.09 12.71
CA HIS A 12 -16.66 -8.95 12.25
C HIS A 12 -15.37 -8.13 12.07
N PRO A 13 -14.21 -8.57 12.57
CA PRO A 13 -12.96 -7.79 12.53
C PRO A 13 -12.59 -7.29 11.13
N ILE A 14 -12.86 -8.10 10.11
CA ILE A 14 -12.66 -7.76 8.70
C ILE A 14 -13.50 -6.54 8.29
N LEU A 15 -14.77 -6.48 8.70
CA LEU A 15 -15.66 -5.36 8.40
C LEU A 15 -15.16 -4.08 9.06
N VAL A 16 -14.73 -4.17 10.33
CA VAL A 16 -14.20 -3.02 11.07
C VAL A 16 -12.95 -2.44 10.39
N ILE A 17 -12.01 -3.31 10.01
CA ILE A 17 -10.76 -2.85 9.40
C ILE A 17 -10.98 -2.39 7.95
N SER A 18 -11.93 -2.98 7.22
CA SER A 18 -12.31 -2.51 5.88
C SER A 18 -12.94 -1.11 5.93
N MET A 19 -13.88 -0.88 6.85
CA MET A 19 -14.46 0.45 7.08
C MET A 19 -13.40 1.48 7.50
N LEU A 20 -12.47 1.09 8.38
CA LEU A 20 -11.35 1.93 8.78
C LEU A 20 -10.42 2.26 7.60
N GLY A 21 -10.11 1.28 6.76
CA GLY A 21 -9.30 1.44 5.56
C GLY A 21 -9.93 2.41 4.55
N ALA A 22 -11.25 2.30 4.34
CA ALA A 22 -12.00 3.19 3.46
C ALA A 22 -12.06 4.64 4.01
N LEU A 23 -12.31 4.80 5.31
CA LEU A 23 -12.29 6.13 5.96
C LEU A 23 -10.92 6.78 5.86
N LEU A 24 -9.85 6.02 6.08
CA LEU A 24 -8.48 6.51 5.94
C LEU A 24 -8.21 6.85 4.48
N LEU A 25 -8.56 6.02 3.50
CA LEU A 25 -8.40 6.38 2.09
C LEU A 25 -9.13 7.67 1.69
N ASN A 26 -10.35 7.89 2.19
CA ASN A 26 -11.14 9.09 1.92
C ASN A 26 -10.57 10.35 2.58
N LEU A 27 -10.13 10.26 3.84
CA LEU A 27 -9.48 11.37 4.56
C LEU A 27 -8.14 11.78 3.96
N LEU A 28 -7.49 10.84 3.27
CA LEU A 28 -6.12 10.96 2.81
C LEU A 28 -6.03 11.32 1.32
N GLU A 29 -7.10 11.89 0.74
CA GLU A 29 -7.33 12.26 -0.67
C GLU A 29 -6.20 13.06 -1.38
N ARG A 30 -5.14 13.48 -0.67
CA ARG A 30 -3.98 14.20 -1.22
C ARG A 30 -2.60 13.60 -0.90
N LEU A 31 -2.49 12.33 -0.48
CA LEU A 31 -1.37 11.99 0.41
C LEU A 31 -0.08 11.35 -0.15
N HIS A 32 0.96 11.95 0.44
CA HIS A 32 2.38 11.63 0.55
C HIS A 32 2.68 10.15 0.85
N ARG A 33 3.87 9.71 0.43
CA ARG A 33 4.42 8.34 0.52
C ARG A 33 4.15 7.56 1.82
N ARG A 34 4.14 8.21 2.99
CA ARG A 34 3.93 7.55 4.31
C ARG A 34 2.53 6.95 4.46
N TYR A 35 1.53 7.56 3.85
CA TYR A 35 0.13 7.17 4.00
C TYR A 35 -0.25 6.01 3.06
N SER A 36 0.34 5.96 1.87
CA SER A 36 0.24 4.78 0.99
C SER A 36 0.81 3.52 1.66
N ASN A 37 1.93 3.64 2.37
CA ASN A 37 2.53 2.54 3.13
C ASN A 37 1.63 2.08 4.28
N PHE A 38 0.94 3.03 4.92
CA PHE A 38 -0.02 2.73 5.97
C PHE A 38 -1.22 1.93 5.40
N VAL A 39 -1.80 2.34 4.28
CA VAL A 39 -2.91 1.63 3.62
C VAL A 39 -2.50 0.21 3.23
N LEU A 40 -1.30 0.04 2.65
CA LEU A 40 -0.78 -1.26 2.25
C LEU A 40 -0.65 -2.22 3.44
N ARG A 41 -0.18 -1.72 4.58
CA ARG A 41 -0.07 -2.49 5.84
C ARG A 41 -1.44 -2.90 6.40
N ILE A 42 -2.42 -1.99 6.35
CA ILE A 42 -3.80 -2.31 6.77
C ILE A 42 -4.42 -3.39 5.89
N HIS A 43 -4.19 -3.35 4.57
CA HIS A 43 -4.65 -4.40 3.65
C HIS A 43 -3.99 -5.75 3.93
N GLN A 44 -2.70 -5.77 4.28
CA GLN A 44 -2.02 -7.01 4.65
C GLN A 44 -2.61 -7.65 5.90
N LEU A 45 -2.92 -6.83 6.90
CA LEU A 45 -3.57 -7.28 8.14
C LEU A 45 -4.98 -7.81 7.85
N LEU A 46 -5.76 -7.13 7.01
CA LEU A 46 -7.07 -7.61 6.55
C LEU A 46 -6.99 -8.99 5.92
N LEU A 47 -6.06 -9.18 4.98
CA LEU A 47 -5.84 -10.46 4.31
C LEU A 47 -5.44 -11.55 5.30
N SER A 48 -4.54 -11.24 6.24
CA SER A 48 -4.12 -12.21 7.26
C SER A 48 -5.27 -12.67 8.15
N LEU A 49 -6.15 -11.73 8.54
CA LEU A 49 -7.32 -12.01 9.35
C LEU A 49 -8.40 -12.75 8.56
N ALA A 50 -8.57 -12.41 7.29
CA ALA A 50 -9.49 -13.12 6.40
C ALA A 50 -9.08 -14.58 6.19
N PHE A 51 -7.79 -14.84 6.02
CA PHE A 51 -7.27 -16.20 5.84
C PHE A 51 -7.24 -17.01 7.13
N THR A 52 -7.14 -16.38 8.30
CA THR A 52 -7.16 -17.05 9.62
C THR A 52 -8.56 -17.20 10.23
N SER A 53 -9.56 -16.46 9.72
CA SER A 53 -10.95 -16.53 10.21
C SER A 53 -11.64 -17.87 9.91
N SER A 54 -11.07 -18.72 9.06
CA SER A 54 -11.56 -20.09 8.87
C SER A 54 -10.94 -20.99 9.94
N TYR A 55 -11.69 -21.26 11.01
CA TYR A 55 -11.27 -22.01 12.20
C TYR A 55 -10.75 -23.44 11.94
N THR A 56 -10.70 -23.92 10.70
CA THR A 56 -10.47 -25.34 10.38
C THR A 56 -9.55 -25.61 9.18
N VAL A 57 -8.93 -24.59 8.56
CA VAL A 57 -8.11 -24.84 7.36
C VAL A 57 -6.74 -24.20 7.53
N SER A 58 -5.69 -25.04 7.57
CA SER A 58 -4.31 -24.60 7.38
C SER A 58 -4.26 -23.69 6.16
N LEU A 59 -3.65 -22.50 6.30
CA LEU A 59 -3.50 -21.52 5.23
C LEU A 59 -3.09 -22.23 3.94
N ASP A 60 -3.94 -22.17 2.91
CA ASP A 60 -3.64 -22.80 1.62
C ASP A 60 -2.32 -22.24 1.09
N GLN A 61 -1.51 -23.04 0.40
CA GLN A 61 -0.19 -22.60 -0.11
C GLN A 61 -0.32 -21.30 -0.91
N LEU A 62 -1.42 -21.16 -1.66
CA LEU A 62 -1.74 -19.95 -2.40
C LEU A 62 -1.96 -18.73 -1.49
N GLN A 63 -2.69 -18.88 -0.38
CA GLN A 63 -2.96 -17.80 0.58
C GLN A 63 -1.67 -17.34 1.28
N ALA A 64 -0.78 -18.27 1.58
CA ALA A 64 0.51 -17.97 2.21
C ALA A 64 1.42 -17.22 1.24
N GLU A 65 1.43 -17.63 -0.04
CA GLU A 65 2.19 -16.94 -1.08
C GLU A 65 1.64 -15.55 -1.39
N LEU A 66 0.31 -15.36 -1.38
CA LEU A 66 -0.32 -14.05 -1.53
C LEU A 66 0.07 -13.08 -0.40
N LEU A 67 0.07 -13.54 0.85
CA LEU A 67 0.50 -12.72 2.00
C LEU A 67 1.98 -12.34 1.93
N LYS A 68 2.82 -13.28 1.51
CA LYS A 68 4.26 -13.09 1.36
C LYS A 68 4.60 -12.08 0.27
N HIS A 69 3.86 -12.11 -0.84
CA HIS A 69 4.08 -11.22 -1.98
C HIS A 69 3.36 -9.88 -1.87
N HIS A 70 2.49 -9.67 -0.89
CA HIS A 70 1.80 -8.40 -0.70
C HIS A 70 2.79 -7.26 -0.37
N PRO A 71 2.80 -6.16 -1.14
CA PRO A 71 3.75 -5.07 -0.92
C PRO A 71 3.40 -4.29 0.36
N ILE A 72 4.42 -4.04 1.19
CA ILE A 72 4.32 -3.30 2.46
C ILE A 72 4.63 -1.81 2.27
N ASP A 73 5.31 -1.48 1.16
CA ASP A 73 5.74 -0.13 0.79
C ASP A 73 5.27 0.20 -0.64
N ILE A 74 4.84 1.43 -0.84
CA ILE A 74 4.43 1.99 -2.12
C ILE A 74 5.56 2.00 -3.13
N ARG A 75 6.84 2.04 -2.72
CA ARG A 75 7.97 1.86 -3.65
C ARG A 75 7.93 0.48 -4.28
N THR A 76 7.77 -0.57 -3.48
CA THR A 76 7.68 -1.95 -3.99
C THR A 76 6.44 -2.15 -4.85
N ALA A 77 5.32 -1.50 -4.51
CA ALA A 77 4.15 -1.50 -5.38
C ALA A 77 4.44 -0.80 -6.72
N ARG A 78 5.06 0.39 -6.72
CA ARG A 78 5.45 1.12 -7.94
C ARG A 78 6.42 0.33 -8.82
N GLU A 79 7.41 -0.31 -8.22
CA GLU A 79 8.35 -1.20 -8.91
C GLU A 79 7.61 -2.35 -9.60
N LYS A 80 6.67 -3.01 -8.91
CA LYS A 80 5.84 -4.09 -9.49
C LYS A 80 4.96 -3.64 -10.65
N PHE A 81 4.51 -2.38 -10.64
CA PHE A 81 3.74 -1.79 -11.74
C PHE A 81 4.62 -1.06 -12.77
N HIS A 82 5.95 -1.12 -12.63
CA HIS A 82 6.89 -0.38 -13.48
C HIS A 82 6.60 1.13 -13.59
N LEU A 83 6.14 1.73 -12.48
CA LEU A 83 5.76 3.15 -12.39
C LEU A 83 6.90 4.05 -11.89
N GLU A 84 8.09 3.51 -11.65
CA GLU A 84 9.26 4.32 -11.34
C GLU A 84 9.71 5.03 -12.63
N GLY A 85 9.71 6.36 -12.61
CA GLY A 85 10.13 7.15 -13.76
C GLY A 85 11.61 6.93 -14.06
N ASN A 86 11.96 6.73 -15.32
CA ASN A 86 13.36 6.74 -15.74
C ASN A 86 13.91 8.16 -15.65
N ILE A 87 14.68 8.44 -14.59
CA ILE A 87 15.37 9.72 -14.43
C ILE A 87 16.66 9.66 -15.26
N ILE A 88 16.68 10.42 -16.35
CA ILE A 88 17.88 10.66 -17.15
C ILE A 88 18.41 12.04 -16.77
N ILE A 89 19.63 12.11 -16.23
CA ILE A 89 20.26 13.37 -15.86
C ILE A 89 20.94 13.93 -17.11
N HIS A 90 20.51 15.12 -17.52
CA HIS A 90 21.14 15.90 -18.57
C HIS A 90 21.91 17.09 -17.98
N ALA A 91 23.01 17.46 -18.62
CA ALA A 91 23.68 18.73 -18.34
C ALA A 91 23.12 19.81 -19.27
N ALA A 92 22.78 20.99 -18.73
CA ALA A 92 22.38 22.14 -19.53
C ALA A 92 23.41 23.26 -19.37
N CYS A 93 23.82 23.88 -20.48
CA CYS A 93 24.68 25.05 -20.44
C CYS A 93 23.86 26.29 -20.01
N PRO A 94 24.20 26.99 -18.92
CA PRO A 94 23.44 28.15 -18.45
C PRO A 94 23.55 29.37 -19.38
N ARG A 95 24.54 29.38 -20.29
CA ARG A 95 24.82 30.52 -21.18
C ARG A 95 24.05 30.44 -22.50
N CYS A 96 23.82 29.23 -23.03
CA CYS A 96 23.15 29.02 -24.31
C CYS A 96 21.92 28.12 -24.24
N SER A 97 21.54 27.62 -23.06
CA SER A 97 20.41 26.70 -22.84
C SER A 97 20.49 25.38 -23.62
N TYR A 98 21.67 25.04 -24.15
CA TYR A 98 21.89 23.77 -24.84
C TYR A 98 21.93 22.61 -23.83
N VAL A 99 21.18 21.55 -24.13
CA VAL A 99 21.09 20.33 -23.30
C VAL A 99 21.99 19.26 -23.91
N TYR A 100 23.00 18.82 -23.16
CA TYR A 100 23.89 17.76 -23.58
C TYR A 100 23.22 16.39 -23.42
N PRO A 101 23.47 15.44 -24.34
CA PRO A 101 23.04 14.06 -24.17
C PRO A 101 23.65 13.48 -22.88
N ALA A 102 22.89 12.62 -22.20
CA ALA A 102 23.35 12.02 -20.94
C ALA A 102 24.63 11.21 -21.18
N PRO A 103 25.67 11.36 -20.34
CA PRO A 103 26.94 10.67 -20.54
C PRO A 103 26.83 9.14 -20.37
N PHE A 104 25.77 8.67 -19.70
CA PHE A 104 25.45 7.26 -19.51
C PHE A 104 23.94 7.03 -19.68
N PRO A 105 23.45 6.73 -20.90
CA PRO A 105 22.11 6.18 -21.04
C PRO A 105 22.09 4.80 -20.35
N LYS A 106 21.16 4.61 -19.40
CA LYS A 106 20.91 3.30 -18.80
C LYS A 106 20.34 2.33 -19.82
#